data_AF-A0A0Q5TUF4-F1
#
_entry.id   AF-A0A0Q5TUF4-F1
#
_cell.length_a   1.000
_cell.length_b   1.000
_cell.length_c   1.000
_cell.angle_alpha   90.00
_cell.angle_beta   90.00
_cell.angle_gamma   90.00
#
_symmetry.space_group_name_H-M   'P 1'
#
loop_
_entity.id
_entity.type
_entity.pdbx_description
1 polymer ?
#
loop_
_entity_poly.entity_id
_entity_poly.type
_entity_poly.pdbx_seq_one_letter_code
_entity_poly.pdbx_strand_id
1 'polypeptide(L)' 'MFKKFKDCTMEIRNETDYQKAFKKIDSLVAASFERSESQQHEFLELAKAIQEYEKKHYPLHSFETERATHK' A
#
# COMPACT_ATOMS: atom_id res chain seq x y z
N MET A 1 8.19 9.03 24.13
CA MET A 1 6.88 9.62 23.77
C MET A 1 6.56 9.23 22.33
N PHE A 2 5.72 8.21 22.12
CA PHE A 2 5.24 7.88 20.78
C PHE A 2 4.14 8.88 20.43
N LYS A 3 4.47 9.83 19.54
CA LYS A 3 3.50 10.75 18.94
C LYS A 3 2.43 9.87 18.29
N LYS A 4 1.23 9.93 18.85
CA LYS A 4 0.01 9.31 18.32
C LYS A 4 -0.31 10.08 17.05
N PHE A 5 0.25 9.66 15.92
CA PHE A 5 -0.13 10.19 14.62
C PHE A 5 -1.62 9.89 14.48
N LYS A 6 -2.40 10.95 14.45
CA LYS A 6 -3.82 10.90 14.15
C LYS A 6 -3.88 10.47 12.69
N ASP A 7 -3.98 9.15 12.51
CA ASP A 7 -4.13 8.42 11.25
C ASP A 7 -5.31 9.07 10.50
N CYS A 8 -5.03 10.08 9.68
CA CYS A 8 -5.92 10.50 8.61
C CYS A 8 -5.73 9.48 7.49
N THR A 9 -5.99 8.22 7.80
CA THR A 9 -5.63 7.08 6.97
C THR A 9 -6.40 7.22 5.67
N MET A 10 -5.67 7.34 4.58
CA MET A 10 -6.27 7.21 3.26
C MET A 10 -6.87 5.79 3.19
N GLU A 11 -8.18 5.69 3.02
CA GLU A 11 -8.87 4.40 3.00
C GLU A 11 -9.33 4.09 1.56
N ILE A 12 -8.80 3.01 0.99
CA ILE A 12 -9.24 2.51 -0.30
C ILE A 12 -10.46 1.61 -0.07
N ARG A 13 -11.61 2.03 -0.60
CA ARG A 13 -12.90 1.33 -0.41
C ARG A 13 -13.34 0.50 -1.60
N ASN A 14 -12.82 0.80 -2.78
CA ASN A 14 -13.24 0.22 -4.04
C ASN A 14 -12.07 0.17 -5.03
N GLU A 15 -12.27 -0.57 -6.12
CA GLU A 15 -11.24 -0.76 -7.15
C GLU A 15 -10.85 0.56 -7.85
N THR A 16 -11.76 1.52 -7.97
CA THR A 16 -11.42 2.82 -8.58
C THR A 16 -10.44 3.60 -7.71
N ASP A 17 -10.62 3.61 -6.39
CA ASP A 17 -9.70 4.24 -5.44
C ASP A 17 -8.36 3.51 -5.38
N TYR A 18 -8.38 2.17 -5.52
CA TYR A 18 -7.18 1.35 -5.64
C TYR A 18 -6.35 1.76 -6.86
N GLN A 19 -6.98 1.79 -8.04
CA GLN A 19 -6.32 2.20 -9.29
C GLN A 19 -5.80 3.64 -9.23
N LYS A 20 -6.55 4.56 -8.58
CA LYS A 20 -6.10 5.94 -8.36
C LYS A 20 -4.89 6.01 -7.43
N ALA A 21 -4.84 5.19 -6.39
CA ALA A 21 -3.71 5.14 -5.47
C ALA A 21 -2.42 4.72 -6.18
N PHE A 22 -2.47 3.71 -7.05
CA PHE A 22 -1.34 3.31 -7.89
C PHE A 22 -0.86 4.42 -8.83
N LYS A 23 -1.78 5.06 -9.55
CA LYS A 23 -1.42 6.20 -10.43
C LYS A 23 -0.76 7.35 -9.67
N LYS A 24 -1.19 7.56 -8.41
CA LYS A 24 -0.60 8.58 -7.56
C LYS A 24 0.79 8.19 -7.05
N ILE A 25 1.00 6.91 -6.72
CA ILE A 25 2.33 6.36 -6.46
C ILE A 25 3.26 6.56 -7.67
N ASP A 26 2.82 6.20 -8.88
CA ASP A 26 3.61 6.38 -10.10
C ASP A 26 4.01 7.85 -10.29
N SER A 27 3.09 8.77 -10.01
CA SER A 27 3.35 10.21 -10.09
C SER A 27 4.37 10.68 -9.05
N LEU A 28 4.29 10.16 -7.82
CA LEU A 28 5.25 10.45 -6.75
C LEU A 28 6.65 9.92 -7.09
N VAL A 29 6.73 8.69 -7.61
CA VAL A 29 7.98 8.08 -8.08
C VAL A 29 8.59 8.91 -9.21
N ALA A 30 7.80 9.29 -10.22
CA ALA A 30 8.26 10.16 -11.31
C ALA A 30 8.73 11.54 -10.81
N ALA A 31 8.11 12.07 -9.75
CA ALA A 31 8.49 13.33 -9.12
C ALA A 31 9.73 13.24 -8.21
N SER A 32 10.36 12.06 -8.08
CA SER A 32 11.47 11.83 -7.13
C SER A 32 11.08 12.20 -5.70
N PHE A 33 9.95 11.65 -5.22
CA PHE A 33 9.36 11.92 -3.91
C PHE A 33 10.35 11.83 -2.74
N GLU A 34 11.40 11.03 -2.86
CA GLU A 34 12.48 10.88 -1.87
C GLU A 34 13.15 12.21 -1.49
N ARG A 35 13.02 13.26 -2.31
CA ARG A 35 13.58 14.58 -2.02
C ARG A 35 12.69 15.46 -1.14
N SER A 36 11.47 15.02 -0.83
CA SER A 36 10.49 15.80 -0.08
C SER A 36 9.81 14.96 1.01
N GLU A 37 9.97 15.35 2.27
CA GLU A 37 9.39 14.66 3.42
C GLU A 37 7.86 14.55 3.33
N SER A 38 7.19 15.55 2.77
CA SER A 38 5.73 15.51 2.59
C SER A 38 5.31 14.48 1.54
N GLN A 39 6.08 14.34 0.47
CA GLN A 39 5.80 13.35 -0.58
C GLN A 39 6.18 11.93 -0.14
N GLN A 40 7.24 11.78 0.67
CA GLN A 40 7.54 10.52 1.35
C GLN A 40 6.40 10.09 2.27
N HIS A 41 5.87 11.02 3.06
CA HIS A 41 4.73 10.73 3.93
C HIS A 41 3.49 10.34 3.12
N GLU A 42 3.18 11.08 2.05
CA GLU A 42 2.06 10.76 1.16
C GLU A 42 2.22 9.38 0.48
N PHE A 43 3.43 9.06 0.03
CA PHE A 43 3.75 7.76 -0.55
C PHE A 43 3.52 6.62 0.45
N LEU A 44 3.98 6.77 1.69
CA LEU A 44 3.83 5.75 2.74
C LEU A 44 2.35 5.51 3.09
N GLU A 45 1.55 6.58 3.19
CA GLU A 45 0.12 6.46 3.45
C GLU A 45 -0.61 5.74 2.30
N LEU A 46 -0.27 6.07 1.04
CA LEU A 46 -0.81 5.38 -0.13
C LEU A 46 -0.43 3.89 -0.14
N ALA A 47 0.83 3.57 0.13
CA ALA A 47 1.31 2.19 0.16
C ALA A 47 0.62 1.37 1.26
N LYS A 48 0.45 1.93 2.46
CA LYS A 48 -0.27 1.30 3.57
C LYS A 48 -1.74 1.03 3.20
N ALA A 49 -2.41 2.02 2.59
CA ALA A 49 -3.80 1.90 2.16
C ALA A 49 -4.00 0.78 1.12
N ILE A 50 -3.10 0.71 0.13
CA ILE A 50 -3.09 -0.34 -0.90
C ILE A 50 -2.92 -1.71 -0.24
N GLN A 51 -1.93 -1.85 0.64
CA GLN A 51 -1.65 -3.12 1.31
C GLN A 51 -2.85 -3.60 2.16
N GLU A 52 -3.54 -2.69 2.84
CA GLU A 52 -4.74 -3.04 3.61
C GLU A 52 -5.90 -3.45 2.71
N TYR A 53 -6.08 -2.79 1.57
CA TYR A 53 -7.08 -3.18 0.57
C TYR A 53 -6.76 -4.57 -0.01
N GLU A 54 -5.51 -4.82 -0.37
CA GLU A 54 -5.07 -6.12 -0.89
C GLU A 54 -5.28 -7.24 0.12
N LYS A 55 -4.93 -7.05 1.40
CA LYS A 55 -5.19 -8.05 2.45
C LYS A 55 -6.67 -8.44 2.55
N LYS A 56 -7.59 -7.48 2.32
CA LYS A 56 -9.05 -7.70 2.40
C LYS A 56 -9.62 -8.33 1.12
N HIS A 57 -9.17 -7.88 -0.05
CA HIS A 57 -9.76 -8.22 -1.35
C HIS A 57 -9.01 -9.29 -2.12
N TYR A 58 -7.69 -9.34 -1.95
CA TYR A 58 -6.79 -10.33 -2.53
C TYR A 58 -6.01 -10.98 -1.39
N PRO A 59 -6.70 -11.67 -0.45
CA PRO A 59 -5.97 -12.46 0.53
C PRO A 59 -5.07 -13.38 -0.28
N LEU A 60 -3.76 -13.16 -0.17
CA LEU A 60 -2.78 -14.08 -0.73
C LEU A 60 -3.18 -15.41 -0.11
N HIS A 61 -3.80 -16.28 -0.92
CA HIS A 61 -3.87 -17.69 -0.62
C HIS A 61 -2.39 -17.99 -0.41
N SER A 62 -2.02 -18.19 0.85
CA SER A 62 -0.72 -18.69 1.21
C SER A 62 -0.46 -19.78 0.20
N PHE A 63 0.52 -19.58 -0.67
CA PHE A 63 1.07 -20.63 -1.50
C PHE A 63 1.71 -21.62 -0.50
N GLU A 64 0.87 -22.38 0.20
CA GLU A 64 1.07 -23.80 0.46
C GLU A 64 0.88 -24.53 -0.87
N THR A 65 1.64 -24.09 -1.87
CA THR A 65 1.81 -24.80 -3.12
C THR A 65 3.26 -25.25 -3.08
N GLU A 66 3.44 -26.58 -3.04
CA GLU A 66 4.65 -27.28 -3.49
C GLU A 66 5.84 -27.47 -2.51
N ARG A 67 5.60 -27.80 -1.23
CA ARG A 67 6.59 -28.59 -0.45
C ARG A 67 6.06 -29.91 0.12
N ALA A 68 4.92 -30.41 -0.36
CA ALA A 68 4.41 -31.74 -0.03
C ALA A 68 4.47 -32.75 -1.19
N THR A 69 5.23 -32.46 -2.25
CA THR A 69 5.45 -33.39 -3.38
C THR A 69 6.93 -33.73 -3.54
N HIS A 70 7.66 -33.95 -2.44
CA HIS A 70 8.97 -34.63 -2.49
C HIS A 70 9.24 -35.36 -1.17
N LYS A 71 8.61 -36.52 -0.99
CA LYS A 71 9.27 -37.76 -0.55
C LYS A 71 8.36 -38.97 -0.68
#